data_AF-A0A3M7MX67-F1
#
_entry.id   AF-A0A3M7MX67-F1
#
_cell.length_a   1.000
_cell.length_b   1.000
_cell.length_c   1.000
_cell.angle_alpha   90.00
_cell.angle_beta   90.00
_cell.angle_gamma   90.00
#
_symmetry.space_group_name_H-M   'P 1'
#
loop_
_entity.id
_entity.type
_entity.pdbx_description
1 polymer ?
#
loop_
_entity_poly.entity_id
_entity_poly.type
_entity_poly.pdbx_seq_one_letter_code
_entity_poly.pdbx_strand_id
1 'polypeptide(L)'
;MSLSCLPTSAALVPDAVVGQLDDPQTQTEKIEDNFVKSGNYVTISPHHCISHNNSWLVALKFMSIGATKVKDPHQVVMTFDHDIQIKGQGNWTKYRQIDEFAK
;
A
#
# COMPACT_ATOMS: atom_id res chain seq x y z
N MET A 1 -18.64 0.43 18.31
CA MET A 1 -19.22 0.76 16.99
C MET A 1 -18.38 0.05 15.94
N SER A 2 -18.87 -1.08 15.43
CA SER A 2 -18.15 -1.91 14.45
C SER A 2 -18.48 -1.37 13.06
N LEU A 3 -17.51 -0.73 12.40
CA LEU A 3 -17.60 -0.51 10.96
C LEU A 3 -17.29 -1.84 10.28
N SER A 4 -18.33 -2.57 9.89
CA SER A 4 -18.23 -3.68 8.96
C SER A 4 -17.66 -3.16 7.64
N CYS A 5 -16.48 -3.65 7.27
CA CYS A 5 -15.87 -3.43 5.97
C CYS A 5 -16.80 -4.03 4.91
N LEU A 6 -17.54 -3.18 4.19
CA LEU A 6 -18.19 -3.60 2.95
C LEU A 6 -17.10 -3.97 1.94
N PRO A 7 -17.35 -4.94 1.04
CA PRO A 7 -16.41 -5.26 -0.03
C PRO A 7 -16.25 -4.00 -0.89
N THR A 8 -15.04 -3.46 -0.94
CA THR A 8 -14.73 -2.30 -1.77
C THR A 8 -14.72 -2.76 -3.22
N SER A 9 -15.88 -2.77 -3.88
CA SER A 9 -15.92 -2.50 -5.31
C SER A 9 -15.29 -1.12 -5.48
N ALA A 10 -14.22 -1.03 -6.27
CA ALA A 10 -13.56 0.23 -6.56
C ALA A 10 -14.61 1.23 -7.08
N ALA A 11 -14.98 2.23 -6.28
CA ALA A 11 -15.97 3.21 -6.70
C ALA A 11 -15.40 3.96 -7.91
N LEU A 12 -16.02 3.79 -9.08
CA LEU A 12 -15.69 4.52 -10.29
C LEU A 12 -15.94 6.01 -10.03
N VAL A 13 -14.93 6.84 -10.28
CA VAL A 13 -15.07 8.30 -10.23
C VAL A 13 -15.99 8.71 -11.39
N PRO A 14 -17.04 9.54 -11.17
CA PRO A 14 -18.12 9.75 -12.13
C PRO A 14 -17.74 10.30 -13.52
N ASP A 15 -16.52 10.83 -13.68
CA ASP A 15 -16.05 11.49 -14.91
C ASP A 15 -15.17 10.61 -15.79
N ALA A 16 -14.94 9.34 -15.44
CA ALA A 16 -14.27 8.41 -16.33
C ALA A 16 -15.21 8.00 -17.47
N VAL A 17 -14.79 8.20 -18.72
CA VAL A 17 -15.45 7.59 -19.89
C VAL A 17 -15.47 6.08 -19.64
N VAL A 18 -16.64 5.56 -19.27
CA VAL A 18 -16.84 4.13 -19.04
C VAL A 18 -16.84 3.48 -20.43
N GLY A 19 -15.75 2.84 -20.80
CA GLY A 19 -15.74 1.99 -22.00
C GLY A 19 -16.81 0.90 -21.87
N GLN A 20 -17.35 0.44 -22.99
CA GLN A 20 -18.38 -0.60 -22.96
C GLN A 20 -17.78 -1.91 -22.45
N LEU A 21 -18.55 -2.71 -21.70
CA LEU A 21 -18.12 -4.02 -21.18
C LEU A 21 -17.57 -4.97 -22.25
N ASP A 22 -17.97 -4.75 -23.51
CA ASP A 22 -17.57 -5.55 -24.67
C ASP A 22 -16.24 -5.09 -25.31
N ASP A 23 -15.69 -3.95 -24.89
CA ASP A 23 -14.44 -3.45 -25.42
C ASP A 23 -13.26 -4.29 -24.90
N PRO A 24 -12.33 -4.73 -25.78
CA PRO A 24 -11.26 -5.64 -25.38
C PRO A 24 -10.35 -4.99 -24.33
N GLN A 25 -10.14 -5.65 -23.19
CA GLN A 25 -9.23 -5.21 -22.13
C GLN A 25 -7.88 -5.92 -22.14
N THR A 26 -6.82 -5.17 -21.79
CA THR A 26 -5.48 -5.74 -21.54
C THR A 26 -5.48 -6.60 -20.27
N GLN A 27 -4.44 -7.42 -20.07
CA GLN A 27 -4.34 -8.23 -18.85
C GLN A 27 -4.28 -7.37 -17.59
N THR A 28 -3.59 -6.23 -17.63
CA THR A 28 -3.50 -5.28 -16.50
C THR A 28 -4.86 -4.65 -16.19
N GLU A 29 -5.64 -4.31 -17.21
CA GLU A 29 -7.00 -3.76 -17.03
C GLU A 29 -7.96 -4.77 -16.40
N LYS A 30 -7.74 -6.08 -16.61
CA LYS A 30 -8.56 -7.15 -16.04
C LYS A 30 -8.20 -7.53 -14.60
N ILE A 31 -7.15 -6.94 -14.02
CA ILE A 31 -6.79 -7.20 -12.61
C ILE A 31 -7.85 -6.64 -11.68
N GLU A 32 -8.51 -5.56 -12.09
CA GLU A 32 -9.64 -4.97 -11.37
C GLU A 32 -10.94 -5.67 -11.75
N ASP A 33 -11.84 -5.82 -10.78
CA ASP A 33 -13.17 -6.41 -11.00
C ASP A 33 -14.08 -5.50 -11.86
N ASN A 34 -13.72 -4.23 -11.99
CA ASN A 34 -14.45 -3.24 -12.76
C ASN A 34 -13.86 -3.05 -14.16
N PHE A 35 -14.70 -2.62 -15.11
CA PHE A 35 -14.22 -2.24 -16.43
C PHE A 35 -13.39 -0.96 -16.33
N VAL A 36 -12.10 -1.06 -16.63
CA VAL A 36 -11.14 0.04 -16.59
C VAL A 36 -10.35 0.15 -17.88
N LYS A 37 -9.96 1.38 -18.20
CA LYS A 37 -9.12 1.76 -19.35
C LYS A 37 -8.02 2.72 -18.95
N SER A 38 -6.96 2.75 -19.76
CA SER A 38 -5.91 3.77 -19.64
C SER A 38 -6.51 5.18 -19.56
N GLY A 39 -6.06 5.96 -18.58
CA GLY A 39 -6.57 7.31 -18.29
C GLY A 39 -7.71 7.37 -17.27
N ASN A 40 -8.26 6.23 -16.83
CA ASN A 40 -9.21 6.23 -15.72
C ASN A 40 -8.50 6.44 -14.37
N TYR A 41 -9.12 7.23 -13.49
CA TYR A 41 -8.75 7.31 -12.09
C TYR A 41 -9.53 6.25 -11.32
N VAL A 42 -8.80 5.37 -10.65
CA VAL A 42 -9.35 4.23 -9.91
C VAL A 42 -8.83 4.22 -8.48
N THR A 43 -9.63 3.67 -7.57
CA THR A 43 -9.19 3.40 -6.19
C THR A 43 -8.91 1.92 -6.07
N ILE A 44 -7.68 1.55 -5.74
CA ILE A 44 -7.26 0.16 -5.54
C ILE A 44 -6.96 -0.11 -4.08
N SER A 45 -7.09 -1.38 -3.67
CA SER A 45 -6.62 -1.88 -2.38
C SER A 45 -5.46 -2.85 -2.62
N PRO A 46 -4.20 -2.41 -2.50
CA PRO A 46 -3.06 -3.28 -2.72
C PRO A 46 -3.09 -4.50 -1.79
N HIS A 47 -2.66 -5.66 -2.29
CA HIS A 47 -2.56 -6.87 -1.47
C HIS A 47 -1.35 -6.81 -0.51
N HIS A 48 -0.22 -6.28 -0.98
CA HIS A 48 0.97 -6.05 -0.17
C HIS A 48 1.60 -4.69 -0.51
N CYS A 49 2.12 -4.04 0.52
CA CYS A 49 2.86 -2.78 0.45
C CYS A 49 4.27 -3.03 0.99
N ILE A 50 5.26 -3.00 0.09
CA ILE A 50 6.66 -3.29 0.42
C ILE A 50 7.44 -1.99 0.56
N SER A 51 8.19 -1.87 1.65
CA SER A 51 9.27 -0.89 1.82
C SER A 51 10.55 -1.63 2.17
N HIS A 52 11.70 -0.96 2.01
CA HIS A 52 13.01 -1.55 2.26
C HIS A 52 13.75 -0.73 3.33
N ASN A 53 15.06 -0.49 3.17
CA ASN A 53 15.95 0.26 4.08
C ASN A 53 15.40 1.61 4.61
N ASN A 54 14.38 2.18 3.98
CA ASN A 54 13.68 3.41 4.37
C ASN A 54 12.39 3.17 5.20
N SER A 55 12.10 1.95 5.62
CA SER A 55 10.88 1.58 6.36
C SER A 55 10.66 2.46 7.60
N TRP A 56 11.74 2.84 8.30
CA TRP A 56 11.63 3.76 9.43
C TRP A 56 11.17 5.17 9.03
N LEU A 57 11.67 5.72 7.92
CA LEU A 57 11.23 7.04 7.43
C LEU A 57 9.76 7.00 6.97
N VAL A 58 9.35 5.88 6.38
CA VAL A 58 7.94 5.64 6.03
C VAL A 58 7.07 5.61 7.29
N ALA A 59 7.49 4.89 8.33
CA ALA A 59 6.79 4.84 9.60
C ALA A 59 6.68 6.22 10.27
N LEU A 60 7.76 7.01 10.27
CA LEU A 60 7.74 8.40 10.75
C LEU A 60 6.73 9.25 10.00
N LYS A 61 6.67 9.15 8.67
CA LYS A 61 5.69 9.88 7.86
C LYS A 61 4.26 9.40 8.14
N PHE A 62 4.05 8.10 8.29
CA PHE A 62 2.76 7.51 8.64
C PHE A 62 2.24 8.05 9.99
N MET A 63 3.10 8.10 11.01
CA MET A 63 2.74 8.72 12.29
C MET A 63 2.50 10.22 12.16
N SER A 64 3.30 10.93 11.36
CA SER A 64 3.18 12.39 11.20
C SER A 64 1.89 12.85 10.54
N ILE A 65 1.21 11.99 9.77
CA ILE A 65 -0.10 12.30 9.16
C ILE A 65 -1.26 11.99 10.11
N GLY A 66 -0.99 11.68 11.38
CA GLY A 66 -1.98 11.41 12.41
C GLY A 66 -2.47 9.96 12.44
N ALA A 67 -1.81 9.04 11.71
CA ALA A 67 -2.20 7.64 11.74
C ALA A 67 -1.78 7.01 13.07
N THR A 68 -2.74 6.36 13.74
CA THR A 68 -2.54 5.75 15.06
C THR A 68 -2.44 4.22 15.02
N LYS A 69 -2.86 3.60 13.90
CA LYS A 69 -2.87 2.15 13.74
C LYS A 69 -2.80 1.75 12.26
N VAL A 70 -2.03 0.71 11.96
CA VAL A 70 -2.05 0.04 10.65
C VAL A 70 -3.35 -0.75 10.50
N LYS A 71 -4.09 -0.53 9.40
CA LYS A 71 -5.39 -1.17 9.16
C LYS A 71 -5.26 -2.70 9.07
N ASP A 72 -4.34 -3.17 8.25
CA ASP A 72 -4.00 -4.59 8.09
C ASP A 72 -2.47 -4.78 8.15
N PRO A 73 -1.92 -5.26 9.27
CA PRO A 73 -0.49 -5.50 9.41
C PRO A 73 0.08 -6.54 8.44
N HIS A 74 -0.73 -7.48 7.95
CA HIS A 74 -0.26 -8.52 7.02
C HIS A 74 0.03 -7.99 5.61
N GLN A 75 -0.48 -6.80 5.27
CA GLN A 75 -0.16 -6.14 4.01
C GLN A 75 1.25 -5.52 4.02
N VAL A 76 1.78 -5.17 5.19
CA VAL A 76 3.05 -4.43 5.29
C VAL A 76 4.23 -5.40 5.24
N VAL A 77 5.15 -5.16 4.31
CA VAL A 77 6.41 -5.90 4.21
C VAL A 77 7.57 -4.92 4.34
N MET A 78 8.47 -5.17 5.29
CA MET A 78 9.66 -4.36 5.55
C MET A 78 10.91 -5.21 5.28
N THR A 79 11.67 -4.87 4.24
CA THR A 79 12.85 -5.64 3.81
C THR A 79 14.17 -4.98 4.23
N PHE A 80 15.17 -5.81 4.51
CA PHE A 80 16.55 -5.39 4.79
C PHE A 80 17.48 -6.02 3.75
N ASP A 81 17.97 -5.22 2.80
CA ASP A 81 18.67 -5.75 1.61
C ASP A 81 19.96 -5.00 1.25
N HIS A 82 20.08 -3.69 1.49
CA HIS A 82 21.28 -2.93 1.10
C HIS A 82 22.20 -2.62 2.28
N ASP A 83 21.64 -2.29 3.44
CA ASP A 83 22.40 -1.75 4.58
C ASP A 83 22.85 -2.80 5.60
N ILE A 84 22.64 -4.09 5.30
CA ILE A 84 22.85 -5.18 6.27
C ILE A 84 24.31 -5.32 6.74
N GLN A 85 25.26 -4.81 5.96
CA GLN A 85 26.68 -4.84 6.27
C GLN A 85 27.15 -3.63 7.10
N ILE A 86 26.33 -2.58 7.20
CA ILE A 86 26.70 -1.34 7.88
C ILE A 86 26.60 -1.55 9.39
N LYS A 87 27.76 -1.64 10.05
CA LYS A 87 27.87 -1.78 11.50
C LYS A 87 28.12 -0.43 12.13
N GLY A 88 27.07 0.20 12.64
CA GLY A 88 27.15 1.50 13.30
C GLY A 88 25.89 1.82 14.09
N GLN A 89 26.02 2.64 15.14
CA GLN A 89 24.95 2.91 16.09
C GLN A 89 23.67 3.44 15.42
N GLY A 90 23.80 4.28 14.39
CA GLY A 90 22.66 4.77 13.62
C GLY A 90 21.87 3.66 12.93
N ASN A 91 22.55 2.68 12.32
CA ASN A 91 21.89 1.55 11.64
C ASN A 91 21.20 0.61 12.64
N TRP A 92 21.86 0.32 13.76
CA TRP A 92 21.25 -0.47 14.84
C TRP A 92 20.03 0.20 15.45
N THR A 93 20.08 1.53 15.63
CA THR A 93 18.94 2.32 16.12
C THR A 93 17.76 2.23 15.15
N LYS A 94 18.03 2.41 13.84
CA LYS A 94 17.05 2.25 12.77
C LYS A 94 16.39 0.86 12.81
N TYR A 95 17.17 -0.21 12.91
CA TYR A 95 16.62 -1.58 12.96
C TYR A 95 15.78 -1.84 14.20
N ARG A 96 16.22 -1.37 15.38
CA ARG A 96 15.43 -1.47 16.60
C ARG A 96 14.10 -0.75 16.48
N GLN A 97 14.11 0.46 15.90
CA GLN A 97 12.89 1.23 15.69
C GLN A 97 11.93 0.56 14.71
N ILE A 98 12.44 -0.09 13.66
CA ILE A 98 11.63 -0.87 12.72
C ILE A 98 11.01 -2.10 13.41
N ASP A 99 11.79 -2.83 14.23
CA ASP A 99 11.30 -3.95 15.03
C ASP A 99 10.23 -3.51 16.05
N GLU A 100 10.45 -2.40 16.75
CA GLU A 100 9.47 -1.83 17.69
C GLU A 100 8.17 -1.40 16.98
N PHE A 101 8.26 -0.86 15.76
CA PHE A 101 7.09 -0.50 14.96
C PHE A 101 6.33 -1.71 14.40
N ALA A 102 7.02 -2.82 14.13
CA ALA A 102 6.45 -4.02 13.53
C ALA A 102 5.71 -4.92 14.53
N LYS A 103 5.95 -4.74 15.84
CA LYS A 103 5.33 -5.49 16.95
C LYS A 103 3.92 -5.00 17.24
#